data_AF-A0A379LL34-F1
#
_entry.id   AF-A0A379LL34-F1
#
_cell.length_a   1.000
_cell.length_b   1.000
_cell.length_c   1.000
_cell.angle_alpha   90.00
_cell.angle_beta   90.00
_cell.angle_gamma   90.00
#
_symmetry.space_group_name_H-M   'P 1'
#
loop_
_entity.id
_entity.type
_entity.pdbx_description
1 polymer ?
#
loop_
_entity_poly.entity_id
_entity_poly.type
_entity_poly.pdbx_seq_one_letter_code
_entity_poly.pdbx_strand_id
1 'polypeptide(L)'
;MICLAVQALVTVIYKENNMSLKLQLNLTQNAYDLQICEDYWAFDNKSDYIAHVEALCRKYGISTQKLFKEVGQCFAYLDDVRCDYCGYICPVQHPADIPYFRSKSNWICGVCEYDMQQAYYSR
;
A
#
# COMPACT_ATOMS: atom_id res chain seq x y z
N MET A 1 -16.21 -22.30 14.95
CA MET A 1 -16.89 -20.99 15.01
C MET A 1 -15.77 -19.97 15.14
N ILE A 2 -15.41 -19.16 14.14
CA ILE A 2 -16.21 -18.19 13.39
C ILE A 2 -15.58 -18.11 11.98
N CYS A 3 -16.33 -18.48 10.93
CA CYS A 3 -15.88 -18.33 9.56
C CYS A 3 -16.56 -17.09 8.99
N LEU A 4 -15.75 -16.03 8.90
CA LEU A 4 -15.76 -14.97 7.88
C LEU A 4 -17.12 -14.32 7.60
N ALA A 5 -17.36 -13.19 8.28
CA ALA A 5 -18.14 -12.13 7.67
C ALA A 5 -17.49 -11.81 6.32
N VAL A 6 -18.23 -12.08 5.24
CA VAL A 6 -17.86 -11.68 3.89
C VAL A 6 -17.92 -10.15 3.87
N GLN A 7 -16.82 -9.53 4.25
CA GLN A 7 -16.58 -8.12 4.00
C GLN A 7 -16.49 -7.99 2.48
N ALA A 8 -17.51 -7.39 1.86
CA ALA A 8 -17.48 -6.98 0.46
C ALA A 8 -16.27 -6.04 0.23
N LEU A 9 -15.19 -6.57 -0.32
CA LEU A 9 -13.98 -5.80 -0.59
C LEU A 9 -14.22 -4.93 -1.82
N VAL A 10 -14.23 -3.60 -1.63
CA VAL A 10 -14.14 -2.67 -2.75
C VAL A 10 -12.66 -2.59 -3.15
N THR A 11 -12.36 -3.03 -4.37
CA THR A 11 -11.02 -2.90 -4.95
C THR A 11 -11.02 -1.73 -5.92
N VAL A 12 -10.25 -0.70 -5.60
CA VAL A 12 -9.99 0.42 -6.54
C VAL A 12 -8.67 0.16 -7.24
N ILE A 13 -8.65 0.31 -8.56
CA ILE A 13 -7.47 0.06 -9.40
C ILE A 13 -6.99 1.40 -9.94
N TYR A 14 -5.78 1.80 -9.55
CA TYR A 14 -5.12 2.97 -10.12
C TYR A 14 -4.25 2.51 -11.28
N LYS A 15 -4.45 3.11 -12.47
CA LYS A 15 -3.69 2.82 -13.69
C LYS A 15 -3.07 4.11 -14.22
N GLU A 16 -1.79 4.33 -13.97
CA GLU A 16 -0.97 5.21 -14.80
C GLU A 16 0.04 4.32 -15.55
N ASN A 17 0.06 4.35 -16.89
CA ASN A 17 1.03 3.64 -17.75
C ASN A 17 1.52 2.26 -17.23
N ASN A 18 0.73 1.20 -17.45
CA ASN A 18 1.06 -0.20 -17.11
C ASN A 18 1.23 -0.52 -15.61
N MET A 19 1.00 0.43 -14.71
CA MET A 19 1.16 0.25 -13.27
C MET A 19 -0.20 -0.05 -12.61
N SER A 20 -0.48 -1.30 -12.24
CA SER A 20 -1.68 -1.63 -11.43
C SER A 20 -1.34 -1.60 -9.94
N LEU A 21 -1.59 -0.47 -9.28
CA LEU A 21 -1.72 -0.45 -7.83
C LEU A 21 -3.16 -0.82 -7.48
N LYS A 22 -3.33 -1.78 -6.59
CA LYS A 22 -4.65 -2.16 -6.07
C LYS A 22 -4.79 -1.67 -4.64
N LEU A 23 -5.89 -0.96 -4.41
CA LEU A 23 -6.28 -0.50 -3.10
C LEU A 23 -7.47 -1.33 -2.61
N GLN A 24 -7.27 -2.00 -1.49
CA GLN A 24 -8.29 -2.73 -0.77
C GLN A 24 -8.70 -1.91 0.45
N LEU A 25 -9.92 -1.39 0.40
CA LEU A 25 -10.49 -0.54 1.44
C LEU A 25 -11.20 -1.40 2.49
N ASN A 26 -11.14 -0.99 3.75
CA ASN A 26 -11.88 -1.67 4.81
C ASN A 26 -13.30 -1.10 4.92
N LEU A 27 -14.32 -1.95 4.85
CA LEU A 27 -15.74 -1.57 4.78
C LEU A 27 -16.28 -0.76 5.97
N THR A 28 -15.53 -0.70 7.08
CA THR A 28 -15.92 0.12 8.23
C THR A 28 -15.59 1.60 8.06
N GLN A 29 -14.87 1.97 6.99
CA GLN A 29 -14.51 3.35 6.68
C GLN A 29 -15.71 4.10 6.10
N ASN A 30 -15.97 5.31 6.60
CA ASN A 30 -17.01 6.16 6.04
C ASN A 30 -16.55 6.74 4.67
N ALA A 31 -17.47 7.34 3.90
CA ALA A 31 -17.15 7.89 2.58
C ALA A 31 -16.01 8.92 2.58
N TYR A 32 -15.83 9.65 3.68
CA TYR A 32 -14.77 10.64 3.85
C TYR A 32 -13.40 9.97 4.04
N ASP A 33 -13.31 8.92 4.86
CA ASP A 33 -12.07 8.18 5.09
C ASP A 33 -11.62 7.44 3.81
N LEU A 34 -12.57 6.90 3.04
CA LEU A 34 -12.30 6.29 1.73
C LEU A 34 -11.68 7.33 0.77
N GLN A 35 -12.24 8.54 0.73
CA GLN A 35 -11.76 9.59 -0.17
C GLN A 35 -10.36 10.10 0.21
N ILE A 36 -10.03 10.14 1.50
CA ILE A 36 -8.67 10.41 1.98
C ILE A 36 -7.69 9.37 1.43
N CYS A 37 -8.04 8.09 1.50
CA CYS A 37 -7.18 7.02 0.98
C CYS A 37 -7.03 7.12 -0.53
N GLU A 38 -8.11 7.34 -1.26
CA GLU A 38 -8.06 7.47 -2.72
C GLU A 38 -7.15 8.63 -3.17
N ASP A 39 -7.33 9.81 -2.57
CA ASP A 39 -6.51 10.98 -2.88
C ASP A 39 -5.04 10.79 -2.46
N TYR A 40 -4.79 10.09 -1.35
CA TYR A 40 -3.42 9.75 -0.93
C TYR A 40 -2.71 8.88 -1.97
N TRP A 41 -3.40 7.85 -2.47
CA TRP A 41 -2.86 6.91 -3.46
C TRP A 41 -2.87 7.44 -4.89
N ALA A 42 -3.57 8.54 -5.18
CA ALA A 42 -3.53 9.27 -6.45
C ALA A 42 -2.26 10.13 -6.63
N PHE A 43 -1.20 9.87 -5.87
CA PHE A 43 0.09 10.53 -5.99
C PHE A 43 0.71 10.28 -7.37
N ASP A 44 0.97 11.35 -8.12
CA ASP A 44 1.78 11.25 -9.33
C ASP A 44 3.25 11.09 -8.94
N ASN A 45 3.95 10.14 -9.55
CA ASN A 45 5.34 9.84 -9.21
C ASN A 45 6.36 10.89 -9.69
N LYS A 46 5.88 12.02 -10.25
CA LYS A 46 6.70 13.13 -10.79
C LYS A 46 6.70 14.33 -9.85
N SER A 47 5.75 14.38 -8.93
CA SER A 47 5.55 15.45 -7.96
C SER A 47 6.33 15.20 -6.67
N ASP A 48 6.53 16.25 -5.89
CA ASP A 48 7.15 16.13 -4.56
C ASP A 48 6.17 15.44 -3.60
N TYR A 49 6.55 14.26 -3.09
CA TYR A 49 5.74 13.47 -2.17
C TYR A 49 5.39 14.22 -0.88
N ILE A 50 6.33 15.01 -0.35
CA ILE A 50 6.08 15.81 0.86
C ILE A 50 5.03 16.88 0.54
N ALA A 51 5.16 17.56 -0.60
CA ALA A 51 4.19 18.55 -1.03
C ALA A 51 2.79 17.97 -1.26
N HIS A 52 2.70 16.75 -1.80
CA HIS A 52 1.44 16.00 -1.94
C HIS A 52 0.79 15.74 -0.58
N VAL A 53 1.56 15.19 0.37
CA VAL A 53 1.08 14.92 1.74
C VAL A 53 0.60 16.21 2.44
N GLU A 54 1.35 17.30 2.30
CA GLU A 54 0.96 18.60 2.86
C GLU A 54 -0.31 19.16 2.21
N ALA A 55 -0.46 19.01 0.89
CA ALA A 55 -1.65 19.46 0.18
C ALA A 55 -2.90 18.70 0.66
N LEU A 56 -2.79 17.40 0.90
CA LEU A 56 -3.88 16.59 1.48
C LEU A 56 -4.21 17.00 2.91
N CYS A 57 -3.20 17.21 3.75
CA CYS A 57 -3.42 17.71 5.11
C CYS A 57 -4.18 19.05 5.11
N ARG A 58 -3.83 19.98 4.21
CA ARG A 58 -4.55 21.25 4.03
C ARG A 58 -5.97 21.05 3.50
N LYS A 59 -6.15 20.21 2.48
CA LYS A 59 -7.45 19.91 1.85
C LYS A 59 -8.47 19.38 2.86
N TYR A 60 -8.03 18.47 3.72
CA TYR A 60 -8.88 17.79 4.70
C TYR A 60 -8.88 18.44 6.10
N GLY A 61 -8.05 19.47 6.33
CA GLY A 61 -7.93 20.12 7.62
C GLY A 61 -7.46 19.17 8.74
N ILE A 62 -6.58 18.23 8.42
CA ILE A 62 -6.08 17.20 9.35
C ILE A 62 -4.57 17.30 9.53
N SER A 63 -4.07 16.76 10.66
CA SER A 63 -2.63 16.59 10.87
C SER A 63 -2.08 15.43 10.06
N THR A 64 -0.78 15.44 9.79
CA THR A 64 -0.06 14.34 9.12
C THR A 64 -0.23 13.01 9.86
N GLN A 65 -0.24 13.04 11.20
CA GLN A 65 -0.46 11.86 12.04
C GLN A 65 -1.86 11.27 11.81
N LYS A 66 -2.89 12.12 11.72
CA LYS A 66 -4.25 11.68 11.44
C LYS A 66 -4.36 11.15 10.02
N LEU A 67 -3.74 11.80 9.03
CA LEU A 67 -3.68 11.31 7.65
C LEU A 67 -3.11 9.89 7.59
N PHE A 68 -1.94 9.65 8.17
CA PHE A 68 -1.33 8.31 8.16
C PHE A 68 -2.13 7.27 8.94
N LYS A 69 -2.86 7.67 9.98
CA LYS A 69 -3.78 6.76 10.69
C LYS A 69 -4.94 6.33 9.79
N GLU A 70 -5.52 7.24 9.01
CA GLU A 70 -6.62 6.89 8.09
C GLU A 70 -6.10 6.06 6.91
N VAL A 71 -5.00 6.49 6.29
CA VAL A 71 -4.37 5.77 5.18
C VAL A 71 -3.90 4.37 5.59
N GLY A 72 -3.41 4.19 6.82
CA GLY A 72 -2.96 2.90 7.33
C GLY A 72 -4.07 1.85 7.48
N GLN A 73 -5.35 2.25 7.40
CA GLN A 73 -6.48 1.32 7.34
C GLN A 73 -6.77 0.82 5.91
N CYS A 74 -6.13 1.42 4.90
CA CYS A 74 -6.25 1.06 3.50
C CYS A 74 -5.08 0.17 3.10
N PHE A 75 -5.37 -1.02 2.57
CA PHE A 75 -4.34 -1.96 2.15
C PHE A 75 -4.02 -1.75 0.68
N ALA A 76 -2.84 -1.22 0.39
CA ALA A 76 -2.36 -1.06 -0.98
C ALA A 76 -1.31 -2.12 -1.32
N TYR A 77 -1.38 -2.66 -2.53
CA TYR A 77 -0.44 -3.67 -3.00
C TYR A 77 -0.21 -3.61 -4.51
N LEU A 78 0.95 -4.09 -4.93
CA LEU A 78 1.30 -4.33 -6.33
C LEU A 78 0.97 -5.78 -6.65
N ASP A 79 0.12 -6.02 -7.65
CA ASP A 79 -0.25 -7.37 -8.06
C ASP A 79 0.71 -7.98 -9.11
N ASP A 80 1.50 -7.11 -9.75
CA ASP A 80 2.59 -7.42 -10.68
C ASP A 80 3.92 -7.72 -9.98
N VAL A 81 4.08 -7.33 -8.71
CA VAL A 81 5.27 -7.62 -7.91
C VAL A 81 4.94 -8.65 -6.83
N ARG A 82 5.65 -9.78 -6.85
CA ARG A 82 5.42 -10.91 -5.94
C ARG A 82 6.72 -11.41 -5.35
N CYS A 83 6.63 -12.04 -4.19
CA CYS A 83 7.78 -12.63 -3.53
C CYS A 83 8.29 -13.79 -4.39
N ASP A 84 9.55 -13.77 -4.79
CA ASP A 84 10.12 -14.82 -5.64
C ASP A 84 10.15 -16.20 -4.94
N TYR A 85 10.10 -16.20 -3.59
CA TYR A 85 10.16 -17.41 -2.80
C TYR A 85 8.78 -18.01 -2.51
N CYS A 86 7.83 -17.20 -2.02
CA CYS A 86 6.52 -17.69 -1.57
C CYS A 86 5.33 -17.19 -2.40
N GLY A 87 5.56 -16.34 -3.41
CA GLY A 87 4.52 -15.79 -4.28
C GLY A 87 3.61 -14.74 -3.62
N TYR A 88 3.88 -14.36 -2.37
CA TYR A 88 3.11 -13.34 -1.64
C TYR A 88 3.10 -12.02 -2.41
N ILE A 89 1.96 -11.33 -2.44
CA ILE A 89 1.82 -10.02 -3.10
C ILE A 89 2.63 -8.95 -2.37
N CYS A 90 3.17 -7.96 -3.09
CA CYS A 90 3.97 -6.90 -2.48
C CYS A 90 3.06 -5.81 -1.86
N PRO A 91 2.96 -5.71 -0.52
CA PRO A 91 2.24 -4.60 0.11
C PRO A 91 3.07 -3.31 -0.01
N VAL A 92 2.39 -2.19 -0.24
CA VAL A 92 3.02 -0.87 -0.34
C VAL A 92 2.44 0.03 0.74
N GLN A 93 3.32 0.73 1.46
CA GLN A 93 2.92 1.67 2.51
C GLN A 93 2.91 3.11 2.03
N HIS A 94 3.81 3.48 1.11
CA HIS A 94 3.89 4.82 0.53
C HIS A 94 3.92 4.76 -1.00
N PRO A 95 3.14 5.61 -1.70
CA PRO A 95 3.11 5.60 -3.16
C PRO A 95 4.47 6.00 -3.76
N ALA A 96 5.28 6.79 -3.05
CA ALA A 96 6.63 7.15 -3.45
C ALA A 96 7.60 5.95 -3.51
N ASP A 97 7.29 4.84 -2.85
CA ASP A 97 8.14 3.63 -2.86
C ASP A 97 7.85 2.72 -4.06
N ILE A 98 6.75 2.95 -4.79
CA ILE A 98 6.33 2.11 -5.92
C ILE A 98 7.43 2.00 -7.00
N PRO A 99 8.08 3.10 -7.46
CA PRO A 99 9.16 3.01 -8.43
C PRO A 99 10.33 2.17 -7.92
N TYR A 100 10.65 2.27 -6.63
CA TYR A 100 11.71 1.47 -6.01
C TYR A 100 11.38 -0.03 -6.06
N PHE A 101 10.18 -0.43 -5.63
CA PHE A 101 9.78 -1.85 -5.68
C PHE A 101 9.79 -2.42 -7.09
N ARG A 102 9.34 -1.65 -8.08
CA ARG A 102 9.35 -2.08 -9.50
C ARG A 102 10.72 -2.03 -10.16
N SER A 103 11.66 -1.23 -9.64
CA SER A 103 13.03 -1.18 -10.16
C SER A 103 13.85 -2.44 -9.81
N LYS A 104 13.41 -3.21 -8.82
CA LYS A 104 14.09 -4.44 -8.42
C LYS A 104 13.82 -5.55 -9.42
N SER A 105 14.88 -6.28 -9.78
CA SER A 105 14.78 -7.52 -10.57
C SER A 105 14.11 -8.67 -9.81
N ASN A 106 14.17 -8.62 -8.48
CA ASN A 106 13.69 -9.64 -7.56
C ASN A 106 13.20 -8.98 -6.28
N TRP A 107 12.11 -9.49 -5.72
CA TRP A 107 11.59 -9.04 -4.43
C TRP A 107 11.35 -10.24 -3.53
N ILE A 108 11.82 -10.16 -2.28
CA ILE A 108 11.58 -11.16 -1.25
C ILE A 108 10.79 -10.47 -0.15
N CYS A 109 9.71 -11.09 0.32
CA CYS A 109 8.94 -10.52 1.42
C CYS A 109 9.72 -10.63 2.73
N GLY A 110 9.46 -9.72 3.67
CA GLY A 110 10.19 -9.67 4.94
C GLY A 110 10.14 -10.95 5.77
N VAL A 111 9.08 -11.78 5.62
CA VAL A 111 9.00 -13.11 6.25
C VAL A 111 10.05 -14.05 5.66
N CYS A 112 10.12 -14.15 4.34
CA CYS A 112 11.11 -15.01 3.68
C CYS A 112 12.54 -14.48 3.88
N GLU A 113 12.75 -13.16 3.88
CA GLU A 113 14.05 -12.58 4.22
C GLU A 113 14.48 -12.98 5.63
N TYR A 114 13.57 -12.86 6.61
CA TYR A 114 13.83 -13.26 7.99
C TYR A 114 14.16 -14.76 8.10
N ASP A 115 13.36 -15.63 7.47
CA ASP A 115 13.57 -17.09 7.50
C ASP A 115 14.93 -17.47 6.88
N MET A 116 15.28 -16.87 5.75
CA MET A 116 16.58 -17.07 5.09
C MET A 116 17.73 -16.62 5.98
N GLN A 117 17.58 -15.49 6.67
CA GLN A 117 18.59 -14.97 7.58
C GLN A 117 18.78 -15.87 8.81
N GLN A 118 17.69 -16.38 9.40
CA GLN A 118 17.76 -17.36 10.51
C GLN A 118 18.45 -18.67 10.07
N ALA A 119 18.15 -19.15 8.86
CA ALA A 119 18.78 -20.36 8.31
C ALA A 119 20.28 -20.17 8.04
N TYR A 120 20.73 -18.95 7.74
CA TYR A 120 22.14 -18.63 7.54
C TYR A 120 22.91 -18.64 8.87
N TYR A 121 22.40 -17.99 9.91
CA TYR A 121 23.08 -17.89 11.22
C TYR A 121 23.01 -19.16 12.08
N SER A 122 22.19 -20.13 11.70
CA SER A 122 22.10 -21.44 12.37
C SER A 122 23.05 -22.50 11.80
N ARG A 123 23.86 -22.12 10.80
CA ARG A 123 24.97 -22.94 10.26
C ARG A 123 26.30 -22.52 10.86
#